data_AF-A0A831Y0Y1-F1
#
_entry.id   AF-A0A831Y0Y1-F1
#
_cell.length_a   1.000
_cell.length_b   1.000
_cell.length_c   1.000
_cell.angle_alpha   90.00
_cell.angle_beta   90.00
_cell.angle_gamma   90.00
#
_symmetry.space_group_name_H-M   'P 1'
#
loop_
_entity.id
_entity.type
_entity.pdbx_description
1 polymer ?
#
loop_
_entity_poly.entity_id
_entity_poly.type
_entity_poly.pdbx_seq_one_letter_code
_entity_poly.pdbx_strand_id
1 'polypeptide(L)'
;MTTKVAVEKVLNASIENIEEEISGLLGAEVTLQKHRSRPVSRTDFLSGPRDYFVVSKLEVSGGLKGTTYLVLDLKAAITLGSTLVMLPQDLINKRLMKATLEE
;
A
#
# COMPACT_ATOMS: atom_id res chain seq x y z
N MET A 1 27.58 6.41 -9.85
CA MET A 1 26.40 5.52 -9.70
C MET A 1 25.20 6.30 -10.25
N THR A 2 24.49 5.77 -11.24
CA THR A 2 23.34 6.46 -11.87
C THR A 2 22.19 6.54 -10.87
N THR A 3 21.52 7.69 -10.76
CA THR A 3 20.44 7.97 -9.79
C THR A 3 19.37 6.88 -9.74
N LYS A 4 19.04 6.28 -10.89
CA LYS A 4 18.08 5.17 -11.00
C LYS A 4 18.48 3.94 -10.17
N VAL A 5 19.75 3.53 -10.23
CA VAL A 5 20.25 2.34 -9.51
C VAL A 5 20.22 2.57 -8.00
N ALA A 6 20.51 3.79 -7.55
CA ALA A 6 20.42 4.13 -6.13
C ALA A 6 18.98 4.10 -5.61
N VAL A 7 18.02 4.64 -6.37
CA VAL A 7 16.58 4.60 -6.03
C VAL A 7 16.06 3.17 -5.96
N GLU A 8 16.36 2.34 -6.96
CA GLU A 8 15.93 0.93 -6.98
C GLU A 8 16.50 0.16 -5.79
N LYS A 9 17.78 0.37 -5.43
CA LYS A 9 18.40 -0.28 -4.27
C LYS A 9 17.68 0.08 -2.96
N VAL A 10 17.35 1.36 -2.77
CA VAL A 10 16.63 1.81 -1.56
C VAL A 10 15.23 1.21 -1.51
N LEU A 11 14.49 1.24 -2.63
CA LEU A 11 13.13 0.69 -2.68
C LEU A 11 13.10 -0.81 -2.40
N ASN A 12 14.04 -1.58 -2.94
CA ASN A 12 14.09 -3.03 -2.70
C ASN A 12 14.35 -3.33 -1.21
N ALA A 13 15.32 -2.64 -0.60
CA ALA A 13 15.59 -2.78 0.83
C ALA A 13 14.38 -2.37 1.70
N SER A 14 13.65 -1.31 1.31
CA SER A 14 12.42 -0.93 2.00
C SER A 14 11.33 -2.00 1.89
N ILE A 15 11.19 -2.65 0.73
CA ILE A 15 10.16 -3.69 0.52
C ILE A 15 10.42 -4.90 1.43
N GLU A 16 11.67 -5.36 1.53
CA GLU A 16 12.05 -6.45 2.43
C GLU A 16 11.69 -6.13 3.89
N ASN A 17 12.02 -4.93 4.35
CA ASN A 17 11.67 -4.49 5.71
C ASN A 17 10.15 -4.37 5.93
N ILE A 18 9.40 -3.89 4.94
CA ILE A 18 7.92 -3.77 5.05
C ILE A 18 7.29 -5.15 5.21
N GLU A 19 7.78 -6.16 4.51
CA GLU A 19 7.24 -7.52 4.58
C GLU A 19 7.34 -8.10 6.01
N GLU A 20 8.52 -7.97 6.62
CA GLU A 20 8.78 -8.40 8.00
C GLU A 20 7.90 -7.65 9.00
N GLU A 21 7.90 -6.32 8.96
CA GLU A 21 7.18 -5.46 9.89
C GLU A 21 5.66 -5.67 9.80
N ILE A 22 5.10 -5.76 8.59
CA ILE A 22 3.67 -5.96 8.40
C ILE A 22 3.24 -7.37 8.79
N SER A 23 4.06 -8.40 8.51
CA SER A 23 3.77 -9.76 8.94
C SER A 23 3.73 -9.87 10.47
N GLY A 24 4.71 -9.25 11.14
CA GLY A 24 4.76 -9.16 12.59
C GLY A 24 3.56 -8.43 13.18
N LEU A 25 3.16 -7.30 12.57
CA LEU A 25 2.01 -6.51 13.01
C LEU A 25 0.68 -7.25 12.87
N LEU A 26 0.49 -7.99 11.78
CA LEU A 26 -0.77 -8.71 11.51
C LEU A 26 -0.83 -10.08 12.18
N GLY A 27 0.30 -10.62 12.66
CA GLY A 27 0.37 -12.00 13.14
C GLY A 27 0.08 -13.05 12.06
N ALA A 28 0.30 -12.68 10.80
CA ALA A 28 0.04 -13.49 9.62
C ALA A 28 1.17 -13.33 8.61
N GLU A 29 1.44 -14.37 7.81
CA GLU A 29 2.43 -14.29 6.74
C GLU A 29 1.96 -13.36 5.63
N VAL A 30 2.73 -12.29 5.39
CA VAL A 30 2.53 -11.37 4.26
C VAL A 30 3.72 -11.48 3.34
N THR A 31 3.45 -11.53 2.03
CA THR A 31 4.51 -11.55 1.00
C THR A 31 4.30 -10.45 -0.04
N LEU A 32 5.33 -9.68 -0.33
CA LEU A 32 5.34 -8.61 -1.33
C LEU A 32 6.05 -9.08 -2.61
N GLN A 33 5.26 -9.43 -3.62
CA GLN A 33 5.77 -9.98 -4.88
C GLN A 33 5.68 -9.00 -6.06
N LYS A 34 6.56 -9.20 -7.06
CA LYS A 34 6.50 -8.55 -8.39
C LYS A 34 6.47 -7.01 -8.35
N HIS A 35 7.19 -6.40 -7.42
CA HIS A 35 7.31 -4.94 -7.32
C HIS A 35 7.99 -4.36 -8.58
N ARG A 36 7.45 -3.24 -9.07
CA ARG A 36 7.99 -2.51 -10.22
C ARG A 36 8.02 -1.03 -9.91
N SER A 37 9.19 -0.43 -10.11
CA SER A 37 9.39 1.01 -9.98
C SER A 37 9.42 1.64 -11.36
N ARG A 38 8.52 2.59 -11.62
CA ARG A 38 8.54 3.42 -12.83
C ARG A 38 8.13 4.84 -12.51
N PRO A 39 8.66 5.84 -13.22
CA PRO A 39 8.05 7.16 -13.25
C PRO A 39 6.60 7.05 -13.77
N VAL A 40 5.68 7.74 -13.11
CA VAL A 40 4.26 7.83 -13.49
C VAL A 40 3.75 9.23 -13.18
N SER A 41 2.91 9.79 -14.06
CA SER A 41 2.23 11.05 -13.77
C SER A 41 1.03 10.80 -12.85
N ARG A 42 0.59 11.83 -12.13
CA ARG A 42 -0.59 11.73 -11.26
C ARG A 42 -1.84 11.34 -12.04
N THR A 43 -2.01 11.91 -13.23
CA THR A 43 -3.14 11.63 -14.13
C THR A 43 -3.13 10.18 -14.58
N ASP A 44 -1.97 9.66 -15.02
CA ASP A 44 -1.85 8.27 -15.48
C ASP A 44 -2.01 7.25 -14.34
N PHE A 45 -1.65 7.62 -13.11
CA PHE A 45 -1.84 6.76 -11.96
C PHE A 45 -3.32 6.63 -11.57
N LEU A 46 -4.09 7.72 -11.70
CA LEU A 46 -5.50 7.80 -11.29
C LEU A 46 -6.49 7.41 -12.38
N SER A 47 -6.08 7.29 -13.65
CA SER A 47 -6.96 6.97 -14.78
C SER A 47 -7.37 5.50 -14.90
N GLY A 48 -6.96 4.64 -13.97
CA GLY A 48 -7.27 3.21 -13.97
C GLY A 48 -8.74 2.89 -13.62
N PRO A 49 -9.20 1.65 -13.86
CA PRO A 49 -10.61 1.22 -13.70
C PRO A 49 -11.02 1.00 -12.23
N ARG A 50 -10.44 1.76 -11.29
CA ARG A 50 -10.63 1.55 -9.84
C ARG A 50 -11.68 2.54 -9.35
N ASP A 51 -12.74 2.04 -8.75
CA ASP A 51 -13.86 2.87 -8.29
C ASP A 51 -13.49 3.73 -7.07
N TYR A 52 -12.81 3.12 -6.08
CA TYR A 52 -12.45 3.78 -4.84
C TYR A 52 -11.02 3.46 -4.40
N PHE A 53 -10.39 4.47 -3.81
CA PHE A 53 -9.04 4.39 -3.26
C PHE A 53 -9.02 4.89 -1.82
N VAL A 54 -8.15 4.27 -1.01
CA VAL A 54 -7.71 4.83 0.25
C VAL A 54 -6.32 5.41 0.04
N VAL A 55 -6.18 6.71 0.34
CA VAL A 55 -4.93 7.46 0.17
C VAL A 55 -4.44 7.93 1.52
N SER A 56 -3.26 7.47 1.91
CA SER A 56 -2.54 7.98 3.08
C SER A 56 -1.43 8.92 2.62
N LYS A 57 -1.47 10.17 3.09
CA LYS A 57 -0.41 11.15 2.87
C LYS A 57 0.65 10.98 3.97
N LEU A 58 1.90 10.87 3.57
CA LEU A 58 3.04 10.71 4.46
C LEU A 58 4.02 11.88 4.22
N GLU A 59 4.39 12.58 5.28
CA GLU A 59 5.34 13.68 5.18
C GLU A 59 6.77 13.16 5.37
N VAL A 60 7.64 13.50 4.43
CA VAL A 60 9.06 13.16 4.47
C VAL A 60 9.81 14.36 5.00
N SER A 61 10.58 14.16 6.07
CA SER A 61 11.41 15.19 6.71
C SER A 61 12.84 14.67 6.92
N GLY A 62 13.81 15.58 7.05
CA GLY A 62 15.23 15.27 7.20
C GLY A 62 16.10 16.10 6.26
N GLY A 63 17.15 15.50 5.70
CA GLY A 63 18.05 16.17 4.74
C GLY A 63 17.36 16.63 3.45
N LEU A 64 16.21 16.03 3.12
CA LEU A 64 15.28 16.48 2.10
C LEU A 64 13.86 16.48 2.69
N LYS A 65 13.02 17.39 2.18
CA LYS A 65 11.60 17.48 2.54
C LYS A 65 10.74 17.11 1.36
N GLY A 66 9.62 16.46 1.61
CA GLY A 66 8.69 16.07 0.56
C GLY A 66 7.40 15.48 1.09
N THR A 67 6.56 15.05 0.17
CA THR A 67 5.33 14.31 0.47
C THR A 67 5.34 13.03 -0.35
N THR A 68 5.03 11.93 0.30
CA THR A 68 4.78 10.65 -0.35
C THR A 68 3.35 10.20 -0.05
N TYR A 69 2.85 9.27 -0.85
CA TYR A 69 1.48 8.77 -0.77
C TYR A 69 1.50 7.24 -0.81
N LEU A 70 0.81 6.61 0.12
CA LEU A 70 0.42 5.22 0.02
C LEU A 70 -1.00 5.18 -0.53
N VAL A 71 -1.18 4.47 -1.65
CA VAL A 71 -2.49 4.36 -2.31
C VAL A 71 -2.86 2.88 -2.43
N LEU A 72 -3.99 2.54 -1.84
CA LEU A 72 -4.56 1.19 -1.87
C LEU A 72 -5.93 1.26 -2.54
N ASP A 73 -6.34 0.18 -3.23
CA ASP A 73 -7.76 0.03 -3.54
C ASP A 73 -8.56 -0.23 -2.26
N LEU A 74 -9.87 0.02 -2.32
CA LEU A 74 -10.75 -0.11 -1.17
C LEU A 74 -10.75 -1.53 -0.58
N LYS A 75 -10.65 -2.57 -1.42
CA LYS A 75 -10.66 -3.96 -0.96
C LYS A 75 -9.41 -4.27 -0.15
N ALA A 76 -8.24 -3.89 -0.63
CA ALA A 76 -6.97 -4.06 0.07
C ALA A 76 -6.98 -3.31 1.41
N ALA A 77 -7.50 -2.09 1.45
CA ALA A 77 -7.62 -1.32 2.69
C ALA A 77 -8.56 -1.98 3.71
N ILE A 78 -9.72 -2.50 3.29
CA ILE A 78 -10.65 -3.23 4.16
C ILE A 78 -9.99 -4.50 4.71
N THR A 79 -9.30 -5.27 3.86
CA THR A 79 -8.61 -6.50 4.27
C THR A 79 -7.54 -6.20 5.30
N LEU A 80 -6.63 -5.25 5.03
CA LEU A 80 -5.55 -4.90 5.96
C LEU A 80 -6.09 -4.37 7.28
N GLY A 81 -7.02 -3.40 7.24
CA GLY A 81 -7.58 -2.82 8.46
C GLY A 81 -8.37 -3.82 9.30
N SER A 82 -9.16 -4.68 8.66
CA SER A 82 -9.96 -5.69 9.37
C SER A 82 -9.10 -6.82 9.94
N THR A 83 -8.01 -7.19 9.26
CA THR A 83 -7.03 -8.16 9.77
C THR A 83 -6.29 -7.59 10.98
N LEU A 84 -5.89 -6.32 10.92
CA LEU A 84 -5.21 -5.63 12.02
C LEU A 84 -6.03 -5.61 13.31
N VAL A 85 -7.35 -5.42 13.21
CA VAL A 85 -8.26 -5.46 14.36
C VAL A 85 -8.80 -6.87 14.66
N MET A 86 -8.17 -7.90 14.10
CA MET A 86 -8.47 -9.32 14.34
C MET A 86 -9.92 -9.71 14.08
N LEU A 87 -10.56 -9.14 13.04
CA LEU A 87 -11.91 -9.56 12.67
C LEU A 87 -11.91 -11.00 12.11
N PRO A 88 -12.89 -11.82 12.48
CA PRO A 88 -13.13 -13.12 11.85
C PRO A 88 -13.26 -13.05 10.32
N GLN A 89 -12.73 -14.04 9.61
CA GLN A 89 -12.65 -14.06 8.15
C GLN A 89 -14.01 -13.95 7.45
N ASP A 90 -15.07 -14.52 8.04
CA ASP A 90 -16.44 -14.42 7.54
C ASP A 90 -16.97 -12.98 7.55
N LEU A 91 -16.63 -12.20 8.59
CA LEU A 91 -16.97 -10.78 8.67
C LEU A 91 -16.16 -9.94 7.68
N ILE A 92 -14.89 -10.26 7.46
CA ILE A 92 -14.06 -9.63 6.41
C ILE A 92 -14.69 -9.86 5.05
N ASN A 93 -15.03 -11.12 4.73
CA ASN A 93 -15.66 -11.48 3.46
C ASN A 93 -16.99 -10.74 3.25
N LYS A 94 -17.81 -10.62 4.30
CA LYS A 94 -19.06 -9.85 4.25
C LYS A 94 -18.85 -8.36 3.96
N ARG A 95 -17.79 -7.75 4.51
CA ARG A 95 -17.44 -6.35 4.21
C ARG A 95 -16.96 -6.17 2.78
N LEU A 96 -16.19 -7.12 2.25
CA LEU A 96 -15.72 -7.08 0.86
C LEU A 96 -16.87 -7.17 -0.16
N MET A 97 -17.93 -7.92 0.14
CA MET A 97 -19.14 -7.97 -0.71
C MET A 97 -19.89 -6.64 -0.76
N LYS A 98 -19.76 -5.81 0.28
CA LYS A 98 -20.39 -4.49 0.41
C LYS A 98 -19.39 -3.36 0.21
N ALA A 99 -18.23 -3.62 -0.39
CA ALA A 99 -17.17 -2.62 -0.57
C ALA A 99 -17.51 -1.63 -1.69
N THR A 100 -18.64 -0.95 -1.53
CA THR A 100 -19.08 0.24 -2.26
C THR A 100 -19.28 1.32 -1.20
N LEU A 101 -18.64 2.47 -1.38
CA LEU A 101 -18.96 3.64 -0.58
C LEU A 101 -20.28 4.18 -1.15
N GLU A 102 -21.41 3.71 -0.62
CA GLU A 102 -22.71 4.34 -0.89
C GLU A 102 -22.71 5.73 -0.24
N GLU A 103 -23.14 6.75 -1.01
CA GLU A 103 -23.23 8.16 -0.55
C GLU A 103 -24.26 8.36 0.56
#